data_AF-A0A921ZVW1-F1
#
_entry.id   AF-A0A921ZVW1-F1
#
_cell.length_a   1.000
_cell.length_b   1.000
_cell.length_c   1.000
_cell.angle_alpha   90.00
_cell.angle_beta   90.00
_cell.angle_gamma   90.00
#
_symmetry.space_group_name_H-M   'P 1'
#
loop_
_entity.id
_entity.type
_entity.pdbx_description
1 polymer ?
#
loop_
_entity_poly.entity_id
_entity_poly.type
_entity_poly.pdbx_seq_one_letter_code
_entity_poly.pdbx_strand_id
1 'polypeptide(L)'
;VHQKCENLLRHCSFNRKQKSCGDMFSLIKTLEGYCCTFNYAALNDASEVPLLPPDEELEYYYDQDEDSPTPRGGIIATSEAGSLSGLSVVLNVEPDDYPSWSSIPYYGAK
;
A
#
# COMPACT_ATOMS: atom_id res chain seq x y z
N VAL A 1 8.43 -17.14 -4.67
CA VAL A 1 7.43 -16.10 -4.37
C VAL A 1 8.00 -14.98 -3.54
N HIS A 2 8.91 -14.20 -4.14
CA HIS A 2 9.39 -12.96 -3.55
C HIS A 2 9.29 -11.85 -4.60
N GLN A 3 8.12 -11.73 -5.22
CA GLN A 3 7.83 -10.62 -6.12
C GLN A 3 7.77 -9.32 -5.30
N LYS A 4 8.65 -8.37 -5.62
CA LYS A 4 8.65 -7.03 -5.00
C LYS A 4 7.43 -6.22 -5.45
N CYS A 5 7.02 -5.23 -4.66
CA CYS A 5 5.87 -4.37 -4.98
C CYS A 5 5.98 -3.69 -6.34
N GLU A 6 7.17 -3.24 -6.73
CA GLU A 6 7.44 -2.61 -8.04
C GLU A 6 7.18 -3.55 -9.24
N ASN A 7 7.28 -4.86 -9.03
CA ASN A 7 7.05 -5.86 -10.06
C ASN A 7 5.59 -6.36 -10.06
N LEU A 8 5.00 -6.47 -8.86
CA LEU A 8 3.62 -6.89 -8.66
C LEU A 8 2.62 -5.79 -9.03
N LEU A 9 2.87 -4.54 -8.65
CA LEU A 9 1.97 -3.40 -8.88
C LEU A 9 2.49 -2.56 -10.05
N ARG A 10 1.81 -2.64 -11.20
CA ARG A 10 2.23 -1.95 -12.43
C ARG A 10 1.64 -0.56 -12.59
N HIS A 11 0.39 -0.39 -12.18
CA HIS A 11 -0.29 0.90 -12.22
C HIS A 11 -0.97 1.14 -10.90
N CYS A 12 -0.78 2.33 -10.35
CA CYS A 12 -1.42 2.78 -9.13
C CYS A 12 -2.00 4.17 -9.35
N SER A 13 -3.24 4.36 -8.91
CA SER A 13 -3.87 5.66 -8.87
C SER A 13 -4.79 5.77 -7.67
N PHE A 14 -4.88 6.97 -7.12
CA PHE A 14 -5.79 7.30 -6.04
C PHE A 14 -6.38 8.67 -6.30
N ASN A 15 -7.68 8.84 -6.04
CA ASN A 15 -8.40 10.09 -6.26
C ASN A 15 -8.16 10.72 -7.66
N ARG A 16 -8.27 9.90 -8.71
CA ARG A 16 -8.03 10.27 -10.13
C ARG A 16 -6.58 10.68 -10.46
N LYS A 17 -5.64 10.53 -9.54
CA LYS A 17 -4.22 10.88 -9.74
C LYS A 17 -3.38 9.63 -9.87
N GLN A 18 -2.61 9.56 -10.96
CA GLN A 18 -1.64 8.51 -11.17
C GLN A 18 -0.43 8.76 -10.26
N LYS A 19 0.03 7.71 -9.57
CA LYS A 19 1.16 7.78 -8.64
C LYS A 19 2.07 6.58 -8.84
N SER A 20 3.32 6.71 -8.40
CA SER A 20 4.26 5.60 -8.35
C SER A 20 3.76 4.57 -7.33
N CYS A 21 3.69 3.30 -7.72
CA CYS A 21 3.31 2.24 -6.79
C CYS A 21 4.32 2.07 -5.65
N GLY A 22 5.61 2.29 -5.92
CA GLY A 22 6.66 2.26 -4.89
C GLY A 22 6.51 3.39 -3.85
N ASP A 23 5.95 4.51 -4.27
CA ASP A 23 5.69 5.67 -3.40
C ASP A 23 4.30 5.61 -2.75
N MET A 24 3.52 4.56 -2.97
CA MET A 24 2.19 4.40 -2.35
C MET A 24 2.11 3.17 -1.44
N PHE A 25 2.94 2.16 -1.72
CA PHE A 25 2.89 0.87 -1.05
C PHE A 25 4.20 0.57 -0.35
N SER A 26 4.10 0.04 0.87
CA SER A 26 5.24 -0.49 1.62
C SER A 26 5.26 -2.01 1.59
N LEU A 27 6.45 -2.59 1.49
CA LEU A 27 6.63 -4.03 1.59
C LEU A 27 6.66 -4.44 3.07
N ILE A 28 5.74 -5.31 3.48
CA ILE A 28 5.70 -5.89 4.82
C ILE A 28 5.84 -7.42 4.77
N LYS A 29 6.31 -8.01 5.85
CA LYS A 29 6.38 -9.47 6.00
C LYS A 29 5.17 -9.98 6.79
N THR A 30 4.47 -10.96 6.25
CA THR A 30 3.29 -11.60 6.86
C THR A 30 3.45 -13.13 6.88
N LEU A 31 2.43 -13.84 7.38
CA LEU A 31 2.38 -15.31 7.31
C LEU A 31 2.19 -15.84 5.88
N GLU A 32 1.64 -15.02 4.97
CA GLU A 32 1.43 -15.38 3.55
C GLU A 32 2.64 -15.01 2.68
N GLY A 33 3.70 -14.43 3.27
CA GLY A 33 4.92 -14.03 2.56
C GLY A 33 5.16 -12.52 2.64
N TYR A 34 5.72 -11.94 1.58
CA TYR A 34 5.86 -10.49 1.49
C TYR A 34 4.61 -9.89 0.84
N CYS A 35 4.00 -8.91 1.50
CA CYS A 35 2.79 -8.22 1.06
C CYS A 35 3.07 -6.73 0.83
N CYS A 36 2.35 -6.11 -0.10
CA CYS A 36 2.40 -4.67 -0.37
C CYS A 36 1.21 -3.99 0.29
N THR A 37 1.45 -3.06 1.22
CA THR A 37 0.39 -2.39 1.95
C THR A 37 0.28 -0.92 1.58
N PHE A 38 -0.94 -0.49 1.30
CA PHE A 38 -1.30 0.91 1.14
C PHE A 38 -1.83 1.45 2.46
N ASN A 39 -1.42 2.66 2.83
CA ASN A 39 -2.02 3.42 3.93
C ASN A 39 -2.01 2.66 5.28
N TYR A 40 -0.91 1.98 5.58
CA TYR A 40 -0.78 1.12 6.76
C TYR A 40 -0.36 1.93 7.99
N ALA A 41 -1.26 2.06 8.95
CA ALA A 41 -1.00 2.70 10.24
C ALA A 41 -1.13 1.68 11.38
N ALA A 42 -0.12 0.83 11.55
CA ALA A 42 -0.01 -0.01 12.73
C ALA A 42 0.78 0.72 13.81
N LEU A 43 0.18 0.80 15.00
CA LEU A 43 0.63 1.65 16.11
C LEU A 43 2.01 1.32 16.69
N ASN A 44 2.64 0.19 16.37
CA ASN A 44 3.82 -0.28 17.12
C ASN A 44 5.00 -0.90 16.34
N ASP A 45 4.89 -1.24 15.04
CA ASP A 45 5.96 -2.04 14.40
C ASP A 45 6.75 -1.34 13.26
N ALA A 46 6.36 -0.15 12.78
CA ALA A 46 7.13 0.49 11.70
C ALA A 46 6.97 2.00 11.42
N SER A 47 6.16 2.80 12.16
CA SER A 47 5.87 4.18 11.70
C SER A 47 5.97 5.26 12.77
N GLU A 48 7.17 5.48 13.32
CA GLU A 48 7.51 6.82 13.85
C GLU A 48 7.90 7.79 12.72
N VAL A 49 8.10 7.29 11.50
CA VAL A 49 8.35 8.07 10.30
C VAL A 49 7.18 7.87 9.35
N PRO A 50 6.57 8.94 8.80
CA PRO A 50 5.64 8.82 7.68
C PRO A 50 6.30 7.95 6.60
N LEU A 51 5.65 6.85 6.22
CA LEU A 51 6.22 5.87 5.29
C LEU A 51 6.55 6.50 3.92
N LEU A 52 5.98 7.68 3.65
CA LEU A 52 6.11 8.44 2.42
C LEU A 52 6.16 9.93 2.75
N PRO A 53 6.95 10.74 2.01
CA PRO A 53 6.87 12.19 2.12
C PRO A 53 5.45 12.67 1.81
N PRO A 54 4.97 13.75 2.45
CA PRO A 54 3.66 14.31 2.14
C PRO A 54 3.61 14.71 0.66
N ASP A 55 2.65 14.15 -0.06
CA ASP A 55 2.38 14.46 -1.46
C ASP A 55 1.37 15.61 -1.51
N GLU A 56 1.76 16.75 -2.07
CA GLU A 56 0.92 17.96 -2.13
C GLU A 56 -0.42 17.74 -2.85
N GLU A 57 -0.53 16.67 -3.63
CA GLU A 57 -1.73 16.33 -4.37
C GLU A 57 -2.68 15.39 -3.61
N LEU A 58 -2.29 14.87 -2.45
CA LEU A 58 -3.12 13.95 -1.67
C LEU A 58 -3.74 14.65 -0.45
N GLU A 59 -4.97 14.24 -0.14
CA GLU A 59 -5.64 14.65 1.09
C GLU A 59 -5.23 13.70 2.22
N TYR A 60 -4.80 14.26 3.35
CA TYR A 60 -4.39 13.50 4.52
C TYR A 60 -5.30 13.81 5.70
N TYR A 61 -5.70 12.76 6.40
CA TYR A 61 -6.37 12.83 7.69
C TYR A 61 -5.35 12.55 8.80
N TYR A 62 -5.26 13.46 9.77
CA TYR A 62 -4.39 13.33 10.94
C TYR A 62 -5.27 13.18 12.19
N ASP A 63 -4.99 12.17 13.02
CA ASP A 63 -5.60 12.10 14.35
C ASP A 63 -5.00 13.20 15.23
N GLN A 64 -5.84 14.14 15.66
CA GLN A 64 -5.48 15.20 16.60
C GLN A 64 -5.37 14.62 18.02
N ASP A 65 -4.32 13.86 18.30
CA ASP A 65 -3.88 13.66 19.69
C ASP A 65 -3.04 14.89 20.09
N GLU A 66 -3.66 15.85 20.80
CA GLU A 66 -3.06 17.13 21.24
C GLU A 66 -1.79 16.97 22.10
N ASP A 67 -1.47 15.75 22.56
CA ASP A 67 -0.40 15.47 23.52
C ASP A 67 0.79 14.69 22.92
N SER A 68 0.82 14.46 21.59
CA SER A 68 1.94 13.78 20.94
C SER A 68 2.89 14.76 20.23
N PRO A 69 4.20 14.80 20.56
CA PRO A 69 5.16 15.74 19.98
C PRO A 69 5.58 15.37 18.54
N THR A 70 5.05 14.29 17.99
CA THR A 70 5.33 13.82 16.62
C THR A 70 4.00 13.59 15.89
N PRO A 71 3.78 14.20 14.71
CA PRO A 71 2.60 13.90 13.92
C PRO A 71 2.64 12.41 13.58
N ARG A 72 1.69 11.63 14.10
CA ARG A 72 1.46 10.29 13.58
C ARG A 72 1.22 10.42 12.07
N GLY A 73 1.88 9.57 11.29
CA GLY A 73 1.84 9.65 9.83
C GLY A 73 0.41 9.77 9.33
N GLY A 74 0.12 10.81 8.55
CA GLY A 74 -1.23 11.10 8.05
C GLY A 74 -1.77 9.95 7.22
N ILE A 75 -3.04 9.62 7.42
CA ILE A 75 -3.77 8.61 6.64
C ILE A 75 -4.21 9.26 5.33
N ILE A 76 -3.85 8.67 4.20
CA ILE A 76 -4.33 9.13 2.88
C ILE A 76 -5.85 8.89 2.82
N ALA A 77 -6.61 9.93 2.47
CA ALA A 77 -8.07 9.91 2.45
C ALA A 77 -8.63 10.58 1.18
N THR A 78 -9.92 10.37 0.92
CA THR A 78 -10.69 11.11 -0.09
C THR A 78 -12.10 11.32 0.43
N SER A 79 -12.67 12.50 0.17
CA SER A 79 -14.06 12.82 0.50
C SER A 79 -15.06 12.36 -0.57
N GLU A 80 -14.58 11.92 -1.75
CA GLU A 80 -15.40 11.46 -2.85
C GLU A 80 -15.55 9.93 -2.88
N ALA A 81 -16.74 9.45 -3.25
CA ALA A 81 -17.01 8.03 -3.48
C ALA A 81 -17.03 7.71 -4.99
N GLY A 82 -16.52 6.53 -5.36
CA GLY A 82 -16.57 6.02 -6.73
C GLY A 82 -15.29 5.29 -7.12
N SER A 83 -15.37 4.49 -8.19
CA SER A 83 -14.23 3.70 -8.68
C SER A 83 -13.02 4.53 -9.11
N LEU A 84 -13.26 5.78 -9.53
CA LEU A 84 -12.22 6.72 -9.93
C LEU A 84 -11.63 7.52 -8.75
N SER A 85 -12.39 7.66 -7.66
CA SER A 85 -11.98 8.44 -6.48
C SER A 85 -11.25 7.57 -5.45
N GLY A 86 -11.53 6.26 -5.41
CA GLY A 86 -10.83 5.30 -4.56
C GLY A 86 -9.43 4.89 -5.07
N LEU A 87 -8.90 3.82 -4.46
CA LEU A 87 -7.65 3.19 -4.89
C LEU A 87 -7.92 2.28 -6.12
N SER A 88 -7.14 2.48 -7.17
CA SER A 88 -7.11 1.61 -8.34
C SER A 88 -5.69 1.10 -8.55
N VAL A 89 -5.57 -0.23 -8.69
CA VAL A 89 -4.30 -0.92 -8.90
C VAL A 89 -4.41 -1.95 -10.01
N VAL A 90 -3.34 -2.08 -10.80
CA VAL A 90 -3.19 -3.16 -11.79
C VAL A 90 -2.08 -4.08 -11.33
N LEU A 91 -2.44 -5.35 -11.14
CA LEU A 91 -1.55 -6.40 -10.66
C LEU A 91 -0.91 -7.15 -11.83
N ASN A 92 0.36 -7.48 -11.70
CA ASN A 92 1.12 -8.33 -12.62
C ASN A 92 1.59 -9.56 -11.85
N VAL A 93 0.71 -10.55 -11.70
CA VAL A 93 1.04 -11.81 -11.02
C VAL A 93 1.92 -12.65 -11.94
N GLU A 94 3.06 -13.12 -11.44
CA GLU A 94 4.01 -13.97 -12.17
C GLU A 94 3.82 -15.45 -11.77
N PRO A 95 3.13 -16.28 -12.57
CA PRO A 95 2.83 -17.67 -12.19
C PRO A 95 4.08 -18.52 -11.99
N ASP A 96 5.15 -18.23 -12.71
CA ASP A 96 6.42 -18.97 -12.66
C ASP A 96 7.19 -18.74 -11.35
N ASP A 97 6.89 -17.68 -10.58
CA ASP A 97 7.49 -17.44 -9.25
C ASP A 97 6.76 -18.20 -8.12
N TYR A 98 5.67 -18.91 -8.43
CA TYR A 98 5.00 -19.77 -7.45
C TYR A 98 5.81 -21.05 -7.22
N PRO A 99 5.91 -21.53 -5.97
CA PRO A 99 6.71 -22.69 -5.67
C PRO A 99 6.03 -23.93 -6.25
N SER A 100 6.78 -24.77 -6.96
CA SER A 100 6.26 -26.02 -7.54
C SER A 100 5.70 -27.00 -6.50
N TRP A 101 6.07 -26.85 -5.23
CA TRP A 101 5.58 -27.63 -4.11
C TRP A 101 4.34 -27.04 -3.42
N SER A 102 3.85 -25.88 -3.87
CA SER A 102 2.63 -25.27 -3.32
C SER A 102 1.41 -26.12 -3.67
N SER A 103 0.57 -26.40 -2.69
CA SER A 103 -0.71 -27.11 -2.87
C SER A 103 -1.84 -26.22 -3.37
N ILE A 104 -1.58 -24.92 -3.57
CA ILE A 104 -2.56 -23.94 -4.03
C ILE A 104 -2.74 -24.09 -5.55
N PRO A 105 -3.94 -24.46 -6.04
CA PRO A 105 -4.16 -24.78 -7.46
C PRO A 105 -4.43 -23.53 -8.33
N TYR A 106 -4.20 -22.33 -7.80
CA TYR A 106 -4.48 -21.06 -8.45
C TYR A 106 -3.36 -20.04 -8.22
N TYR A 107 -3.24 -19.12 -9.16
CA TYR A 107 -2.32 -17.98 -9.10
C TYR A 107 -3.14 -16.70 -8.94
N GLY A 108 -2.72 -15.79 -8.06
CA GLY A 108 -3.46 -14.57 -7.78
C GLY A 108 -2.97 -13.85 -6.53
N ALA A 109 -3.42 -12.61 -6.38
CA ALA A 109 -3.28 -11.83 -5.17
C ALA A 109 -4.60 -11.87 -4.35
N LYS A 110 -4.50 -11.65 -3.05
CA LYS A 110 -5.60 -11.67 -2.09
C LYS A 110 -5.69 -10.32 -1.39
#